data_AF-A0A6J4UA20-F1
#
_entry.id   AF-A0A6J4UA20-F1
#
_cell.length_a   1.000
_cell.length_b   1.000
_cell.length_c   1.000
_cell.angle_alpha   90.00
_cell.angle_beta   90.00
_cell.angle_gamma   90.00
#
_symmetry.space_group_name_H-M   'P 1'
#
loop_
_entity.id
_entity.type
_entity.pdbx_description
1 polymer ?
#
loop_
_entity_poly.entity_id
_entity_poly.type
_entity_poly.pdbx_seq_one_letter_code
_entity_poly.pdbx_strand_id
1 'polypeptide(L)' 'MPGRREIGYIEPFAESGDHLRVRISTVGGRVIAFTVQYETLVGDRWFPVVRYGSNMGRRIVTPWIDKVTSSERSGSTGP' A
#
# COMPACT_ATOMS: atom_id res chain seq x y z
N MET A 1 12.81 5.19 21.09
CA MET A 1 14.09 5.68 20.53
C MET A 1 13.99 7.18 20.35
N PRO A 2 14.84 7.97 21.02
CA PRO A 2 14.89 9.41 20.82
C PRO A 2 15.09 9.75 19.34
N GLY A 3 14.36 10.73 18.82
CA GLY A 3 14.53 11.22 17.45
C GLY A 3 13.86 10.39 16.35
N ARG A 4 12.97 9.43 16.69
CA ARG A 4 12.10 8.79 15.70
C ARG A 4 10.91 9.70 15.34
N ARG A 5 10.68 9.92 14.05
CA ARG A 5 9.52 10.64 13.51
C ARG A 5 8.83 9.79 12.45
N GLU A 6 7.51 9.90 12.37
CA GLU A 6 6.71 9.34 11.28
C GLU A 6 5.97 10.45 10.57
N ILE A 7 5.93 10.38 9.24
CA ILE A 7 5.13 11.26 8.39
C ILE A 7 4.27 10.37 7.51
N GLY A 8 2.97 10.65 7.46
CA GLY A 8 2.03 9.97 6.60
C GLY A 8 1.15 10.98 5.86
N TYR A 9 0.94 10.77 4.58
CA TYR A 9 0.06 11.60 3.75
C TYR A 9 -0.57 10.79 2.62
N ILE A 10 -1.64 11.34 2.06
CA ILE A 10 -2.35 10.81 0.90
C ILE A 10 -2.19 11.84 -0.21
N GLU A 11 -1.61 11.41 -1.32
CA GLU A 11 -1.40 12.23 -2.51
C GLU A 11 -2.41 11.79 -3.58
N PRO A 12 -3.24 12.70 -4.13
CA PRO A 12 -4.01 12.42 -5.33
C PRO A 12 -3.09 11.99 -6.47
N PHE A 13 -3.44 10.92 -7.17
CA PHE A 13 -2.64 10.32 -8.21
C PHE A 13 -3.55 9.94 -9.37
N ALA A 14 -3.48 10.69 -10.47
CA ALA A 14 -4.35 10.60 -11.66
C ALA A 14 -5.75 11.25 -11.53
N GLU A 15 -6.31 11.61 -12.69
CA GLU A 15 -7.63 12.23 -12.82
C GLU A 15 -8.79 11.28 -12.47
N SER A 16 -8.54 9.97 -12.41
CA SER A 16 -9.48 8.94 -11.96
C SER A 16 -9.88 9.07 -10.50
N GLY A 17 -9.19 9.95 -9.74
CA GLY A 17 -9.36 10.12 -8.31
C GLY A 17 -8.50 9.18 -7.48
N ASP A 18 -7.71 8.31 -8.11
CA ASP A 18 -6.84 7.38 -7.38
C ASP A 18 -5.87 8.12 -6.43
N HIS A 19 -5.30 7.39 -5.47
CA HIS A 19 -4.35 8.01 -4.54
C HIS A 19 -3.17 7.13 -4.16
N LEU A 20 -2.08 7.81 -3.81
CA LEU A 20 -0.92 7.22 -3.18
C LEU A 20 -0.97 7.49 -1.68
N ARG A 21 -1.00 6.42 -0.89
CA ARG A 21 -0.79 6.51 0.57
C ARG A 21 0.69 6.31 0.86
N VAL A 22 1.33 7.35 1.39
CA VAL A 22 2.75 7.37 1.72
C VAL A 22 2.94 7.39 3.22
N ARG A 23 3.87 6.58 3.74
CA ARG A 23 4.37 6.63 5.12
C ARG A 23 5.88 6.56 5.12
N ILE A 24 6.53 7.41 5.91
CA ILE A 24 7.98 7.48 6.05
C ILE A 24 8.31 7.54 7.53
N SER A 25 9.12 6.58 8.00
CA SER A 25 9.73 6.62 9.33
C SER A 25 11.17 7.12 9.22
N THR A 26 11.54 8.09 10.05
CA THR A 26 12.90 8.61 10.15
C THR A 26 13.45 8.48 11.57
N VAL A 27 14.77 8.36 11.70
CA VAL A 27 15.51 8.46 12.97
C VAL A 27 16.68 9.40 12.75
N GLY A 28 16.78 10.48 13.54
CA GLY A 28 17.85 11.47 13.38
C GLY A 28 17.88 12.10 11.98
N GLY A 29 16.71 12.34 11.38
CA GLY A 29 16.57 12.87 10.02
C GLY A 29 16.80 11.88 8.89
N ARG A 30 17.21 10.63 9.17
CA ARG A 30 17.45 9.59 8.16
C ARG A 30 16.25 8.67 8.03
N VAL A 31 15.83 8.37 6.79
CA VAL A 31 14.76 7.39 6.52
C VAL A 31 15.23 5.99 6.90
N ILE A 32 14.44 5.30 7.72
CA ILE A 32 14.71 3.93 8.17
C ILE A 32 13.67 2.92 7.66
N ALA A 33 12.49 3.40 7.29
CA ALA A 33 11.42 2.60 6.69
C ALA A 33 10.51 3.52 5.88
N PHE A 34 9.92 2.98 4.83
CA PHE A 34 8.89 3.69 4.07
C PHE A 34 7.85 2.71 3.53
N THR A 35 6.68 3.24 3.18
CA THR A 35 5.63 2.53 2.46
C THR A 35 4.97 3.49 1.50
N VAL A 36 4.81 3.06 0.25
CA VAL A 36 4.03 3.73 -0.80
C VAL A 36 3.01 2.73 -1.28
N GLN A 37 1.73 3.09 -1.21
CA GLN A 37 0.63 2.22 -1.59
C GLN A 37 -0.26 2.93 -2.60
N TYR A 38 -0.43 2.34 -3.77
CA TYR A 38 -1.42 2.78 -4.75
C TYR A 38 -2.77 2.18 -4.39
N GLU A 39 -3.79 3.03 -4.32
CA GLU A 39 -5.18 2.65 -4.10
C GLU A 39 -6.04 3.21 -5.23
N THR A 40 -6.99 2.42 -5.70
CA THR A 40 -7.93 2.79 -6.75
C THR A 40 -9.36 2.63 -6.28
N LEU A 41 -10.27 3.47 -6.76
CA LEU A 41 -11.69 3.37 -6.45
C LEU A 41 -12.36 2.42 -7.46
N VAL A 42 -12.93 1.33 -6.97
CA VAL A 42 -13.76 0.42 -7.78
C VAL A 42 -15.15 0.40 -7.18
N GLY A 43 -16.13 0.92 -7.93
CA GLY A 43 -17.46 1.19 -7.40
C GLY A 43 -17.40 2.29 -6.34
N ASP A 44 -17.81 1.96 -5.12
CA ASP A 44 -17.83 2.86 -3.95
C ASP A 44 -16.69 2.58 -2.95
N ARG A 45 -15.74 1.70 -3.31
CA ARG A 45 -14.72 1.20 -2.39
C ARG A 45 -13.30 1.39 -2.90
N TRP A 46 -12.43 1.86 -2.00
CA TRP A 46 -10.99 1.94 -2.22
C TRP A 46 -10.32 0.58 -2.09
N PHE A 47 -9.59 0.18 -3.12
CA PHE A 47 -8.81 -1.06 -3.14
C PHE A 47 -7.32 -0.74 -3.17
N PRO A 48 -6.51 -1.29 -2.25
CA PRO A 48 -5.07 -1.29 -2.43
C PRO A 48 -4.72 -2.17 -3.62
N VAL A 49 -3.98 -1.63 -4.57
CA VAL A 49 -3.57 -2.36 -5.77
C VAL A 49 -2.16 -2.91 -5.62
N VAL A 50 -1.24 -2.04 -5.17
CA VAL A 50 0.14 -2.41 -4.92
C VAL A 50 0.69 -1.64 -3.73
N ARG A 51 1.51 -2.33 -2.94
CA ARG A 51 2.30 -1.73 -1.86
C ARG A 51 3.78 -1.97 -2.13
N TYR A 52 4.54 -0.88 -2.16
CA TYR A 52 5.99 -0.86 -2.10
C TYR A 52 6.42 -0.38 -0.72
N GLY A 53 7.44 -0.98 -0.15
CA GLY A 53 7.96 -0.47 1.10
C GLY A 53 9.33 -1.02 1.43
N SER A 54 9.82 -0.57 2.58
CA SER A 54 10.95 -1.17 3.25
C SER A 54 10.58 -1.53 4.68
N ASN A 55 10.98 -2.72 5.10
CA ASN A 55 10.98 -3.11 6.51
C ASN A 55 12.40 -3.48 6.89
N MET A 56 13.01 -2.71 7.80
CA MET A 56 14.37 -2.97 8.30
C MET A 56 15.39 -3.21 7.17
N GLY A 57 15.38 -2.36 6.14
CA GLY A 57 16.31 -2.45 5.01
C GLY A 57 15.95 -3.47 3.92
N ARG A 58 14.89 -4.26 4.09
CA ARG A 58 14.41 -5.18 3.04
C ARG A 58 13.34 -4.50 2.18
N ARG A 59 13.52 -4.51 0.86
CA ARG A 59 12.49 -4.08 -0.09
C ARG A 59 11.34 -5.08 -0.07
N ILE A 60 10.14 -4.57 0.15
CA ILE A 60 8.89 -5.34 0.09
C ILE A 60 8.08 -4.81 -1.08
N VAL A 61 7.70 -5.71 -1.97
CA VAL A 61 6.70 -5.46 -3.01
C VAL A 61 5.58 -6.45 -2.77
N THR A 62 4.34 -5.97 -2.69
CA THR A 62 3.19 -6.85 -2.50
C THR A 62 2.05 -6.36 -3.39
N PRO A 63 1.80 -7.03 -4.54
CA PRO A 63 0.59 -6.82 -5.30
C PRO A 63 -0.61 -7.35 -4.49
N TRP A 64 -1.73 -6.64 -4.55
CA TRP A 64 -2.97 -7.03 -3.86
C TRP A 64 -4.00 -7.64 -4.81
N ILE A 65 -4.02 -7.21 -6.08
CA ILE A 65 -4.98 -7.69 -7.09
C ILE A 65 -4.89 -9.22 -7.32
N ASP A 66 -3.71 -9.81 -7.18
CA ASP A 66 -3.53 -11.27 -7.35
C ASP A 66 -4.17 -12.10 -6.23
N LYS A 67 -4.38 -11.52 -5.04
CA LYS A 67 -4.97 -12.25 -3.90
C LYS A 67 -6.50 -12.28 -3.95
N VAL A 68 -7.13 -11.23 -4.47
CA VAL A 68 -8.61 -11.13 -4.53
C VAL A 68 -9.17 -12.05 -5.61
N THR A 69 -8.53 -12.11 -6.78
CA THR A 69 -8.96 -12.97 -7.90
C THR A 69 -8.77 -14.47 -7.62
N SER A 70 -7.85 -14.82 -6.72
CA SER A 70 -7.61 -16.21 -6.30
C SER A 70 -8.65 -16.72 -5.29
N SER A 71 -9.16 -15.86 -4.40
CA SER A 71 -10.18 -16.23 -3.42
C SER A 71 -11.59 -16.36 -4.01
N GLU A 72 -11.87 -15.71 -5.13
CA GLU A 72 -13.18 -15.81 -5.82
C GLU A 72 -13.30 -17.07 -6.70
N ARG A 73 -12.19 -17.68 -7.14
CA ARG A 73 -12.22 -18.93 -7.93
C ARG A 73 -12.44 -20.20 -7.08
N SER A 74 -12.26 -20.13 -5.77
CA SER A 74 -12.48 -21.27 -4.87
C SER A 74 -13.92 -21.39 -4.34
N GLY A 75 -14.84 -20.50 -4.75
CA GLY A 75 -16.22 -20.45 -4.25
C GLY A 75 -17.29 -21.08 -5.14
N SER A 76 -16.97 -21.57 -6.35
CA SER A 76 -17.95 -22.21 -7.24
C SER A 76 -17.48 -23.60 -7.69
N THR A 77 -17.71 -24.58 -6.83
CA THR A 77 -17.83 -25.97 -7.28
C THR A 77 -18.83 -26.68 -6.39
N GLY A 78 -20.05 -26.85 -6.89
CA GLY A 78 -21.09 -27.64 -6.24
C GLY A 78 -22.41 -27.45 -6.95
N PRO A 79 -23.01 -28.50 -7.52
CA PRO A 79 -24.18 -28.46 -8.40
C PRO A 79 -25.48 -28.07 -7.70
#